data_AF-A0A354DEV0-F1
#
_entry.id   AF-A0A354DEV0-F1
#
_cell.length_a   1.000
_cell.length_b   1.000
_cell.length_c   1.000
_cell.angle_alpha   90.00
_cell.angle_beta   90.00
_cell.angle_gamma   90.00
#
_symmetry.space_group_name_H-M   'P 1'
#
loop_
_entity.id
_entity.type
_entity.pdbx_description
1 polymer ?
#
loop_
_entity_poly.entity_id
_entity_poly.type
_entity_poly.pdbx_seq_one_letter_code
_entity_poly.pdbx_strand_id
1 'polypeptide(L)'
;MEVELVASSFAKNLIRVIDSYDSLGVYRNFTPEQKMARSFLLTNEEKQQMISCGHLDDKYKSQITLFFQAVALTIEEETGKMVSSIMEINDEGFGRAVLYSGR
;
A
#
# COMPACT_ATOMS: atom_id res chain seq x y z
N MET A 1 1.99 9.60 -19.90
CA MET A 1 2.38 8.43 -19.08
C MET A 1 2.09 8.64 -17.60
N GLU A 2 2.46 9.76 -16.97
CA GLU A 2 2.13 10.02 -15.53
C GLU A 2 0.62 10.20 -15.26
N VAL A 3 -0.09 10.94 -16.12
CA VAL A 3 -1.53 11.23 -15.94
C VAL A 3 -2.40 9.97 -15.97
N GLU A 4 -1.99 8.95 -16.73
CA GLU A 4 -2.75 7.72 -16.95
C GLU A 4 -2.68 6.78 -15.73
N LEU A 5 -1.55 6.80 -15.00
CA LEU A 5 -1.33 5.98 -13.82
C LEU A 5 -2.19 6.47 -12.64
N VAL A 6 -2.28 7.79 -12.45
CA VAL A 6 -3.14 8.44 -11.44
C VAL A 6 -4.63 8.28 -11.78
N ALA A 7 -4.97 8.18 -13.06
CA ALA A 7 -6.35 7.96 -13.50
C ALA A 7 -6.87 6.54 -13.23
N SER A 8 -5.97 5.56 -13.02
CA SER A 8 -6.34 4.15 -12.82
C SER A 8 -7.21 3.95 -11.57
N SER A 9 -8.13 2.98 -11.64
CA SER A 9 -9.00 2.60 -10.51
C SER A 9 -8.17 2.19 -9.29
N PHE A 10 -7.04 1.51 -9.52
CA PHE A 10 -6.10 1.15 -8.47
C PHE A 10 -5.49 2.36 -7.76
N ALA A 11 -4.94 3.33 -8.49
CA ALA A 11 -4.30 4.49 -7.86
C ALA A 11 -5.29 5.29 -6.98
N LYS A 12 -6.54 5.44 -7.44
CA LYS A 12 -7.61 6.09 -6.65
C LYS A 12 -7.90 5.35 -5.36
N ASN A 13 -7.99 4.02 -5.42
CA ASN A 13 -8.22 3.18 -4.25
C ASN A 13 -7.02 3.17 -3.29
N LEU A 14 -5.80 3.20 -3.84
CA LEU A 14 -4.59 3.32 -3.04
C LEU A 14 -4.59 4.62 -2.23
N ILE A 15 -4.95 5.75 -2.84
CA ILE A 15 -5.07 7.04 -2.13
C ILE A 15 -6.15 6.98 -1.04
N ARG A 16 -7.31 6.39 -1.33
CA ARG A 16 -8.39 6.23 -0.34
C ARG A 16 -7.94 5.41 0.87
N VAL A 17 -7.17 4.36 0.64
CA VAL A 17 -6.60 3.53 1.71
C VAL A 17 -5.50 4.28 2.47
N ILE A 18 -4.62 5.03 1.80
CA ILE A 18 -3.64 5.89 2.50
C ILE A 18 -4.36 6.88 3.41
N ASP A 19 -5.40 7.54 2.90
CA ASP A 19 -6.14 8.58 3.64
C ASP A 19 -6.94 8.01 4.82
N SER A 20 -7.43 6.77 4.73
CA SER A 20 -8.14 6.14 5.84
C SER A 20 -7.23 5.78 7.02
N TYR A 21 -5.93 5.59 6.79
CA TYR A 21 -4.93 5.33 7.84
C TYR A 21 -4.23 6.60 8.33
N ASP A 22 -4.40 7.74 7.67
CA ASP A 22 -3.80 9.03 8.07
C ASP A 22 -4.65 9.77 9.12
N SER A 23 -4.78 9.16 10.30
CA SER A 23 -5.58 9.75 11.40
C SER A 23 -5.06 11.10 11.88
N LEU A 24 -3.77 11.38 11.70
CA LEU A 24 -3.12 12.63 12.12
C LEU A 24 -3.13 13.69 11.01
N GLY A 25 -3.58 13.37 9.80
CA GLY A 25 -3.68 14.30 8.68
C GLY A 25 -2.33 14.76 8.12
N VAL A 26 -1.29 13.94 8.23
CA VAL A 26 0.06 14.24 7.70
C VAL A 26 0.03 14.48 6.19
N TYR A 27 -0.81 13.75 5.46
CA TYR A 27 -0.93 13.79 4.01
C TYR A 27 -1.98 14.80 3.52
N ARG A 28 -2.62 15.57 4.40
CA ARG A 28 -3.76 16.44 4.03
C ARG A 28 -3.45 17.45 2.92
N ASN A 29 -2.22 17.95 2.87
CA ASN A 29 -1.78 18.95 1.90
C ASN A 29 -1.01 18.34 0.70
N PHE A 30 -0.92 17.02 0.62
CA PHE A 30 -0.14 16.32 -0.39
C PHE A 30 -1.02 16.04 -1.62
N THR A 31 -0.44 16.18 -2.82
CA THR A 31 -1.10 15.70 -4.04
C THR A 31 -1.19 14.16 -4.04
N PRO A 32 -2.14 13.57 -4.79
CA PRO A 32 -2.21 12.13 -5.03
C PRO A 32 -0.84 11.46 -5.26
N GLU A 33 -0.03 12.05 -6.13
CA GLU A 33 1.30 11.56 -6.50
C GLU A 33 2.27 11.65 -5.34
N GLN A 34 2.25 12.76 -4.59
CA GLN A 34 3.09 12.94 -3.41
C GLN A 34 2.73 11.94 -2.31
N LYS A 35 1.44 11.63 -2.11
CA LYS A 35 1.01 10.60 -1.15
C LYS A 35 1.55 9.22 -1.52
N MET A 36 1.42 8.84 -2.79
CA MET A 36 1.94 7.57 -3.30
C MET A 36 3.47 7.51 -3.21
N ALA A 37 4.16 8.56 -3.65
CA ALA A 37 5.61 8.64 -3.61
C ALA A 37 6.15 8.52 -2.18
N ARG A 38 5.59 9.30 -1.24
CA ARG A 38 6.02 9.27 0.16
C ARG A 38 5.73 7.94 0.86
N SER A 39 4.67 7.25 0.44
CA SER A 39 4.24 5.98 1.04
C SER A 39 4.95 4.76 0.45
N PHE A 40 5.38 4.78 -0.81
CA PHE A 40 5.82 3.57 -1.51
C PHE A 40 7.14 3.68 -2.28
N LEU A 41 7.67 4.89 -2.47
CA LEU A 41 8.96 5.07 -3.15
C LEU A 41 10.06 5.30 -2.12
N LEU A 42 11.15 4.55 -2.27
CA LEU A 42 12.33 4.68 -1.45
C LEU A 42 13.40 5.47 -2.20
N THR A 43 14.09 6.33 -1.48
CA THR A 43 15.36 6.88 -1.91
C THR A 43 16.44 5.79 -1.94
N ASN A 44 17.53 6.04 -2.65
CA ASN A 44 18.67 5.13 -2.67
C ASN A 44 19.24 4.88 -1.28
N GLU A 45 19.27 5.91 -0.43
CA GLU A 45 19.76 5.82 0.95
C GLU A 45 18.86 4.93 1.80
N GLU A 46 17.54 5.16 1.78
CA GLU A 46 16.57 4.33 2.52
C GLU A 46 16.63 2.86 2.07
N LYS A 47 16.80 2.62 0.76
CA LYS A 47 16.94 1.26 0.22
C LYS A 47 18.20 0.57 0.75
N GLN A 48 19.34 1.27 0.80
CA GLN A 48 20.59 0.71 1.31
C GLN A 48 20.52 0.43 2.82
N GLN A 49 19.90 1.33 3.59
CA GLN A 49 19.64 1.13 5.01
C GLN A 49 18.76 -0.10 5.26
N MET A 50 17.66 -0.24 4.51
CA MET A 50 16.77 -1.39 4.60
C MET A 50 17.49 -2.71 4.35
N ILE A 51 18.34 -2.78 3.30
CA ILE A 51 19.12 -3.98 2.99
C ILE A 51 20.13 -4.31 4.10
N SER A 52 20.75 -3.27 4.68
CA SER A 52 21.81 -3.45 5.68
C SER A 52 21.30 -3.93 7.03
N CYS A 53 20.08 -3.54 7.45
CA CYS A 53 19.53 -3.93 8.74
C CYS A 53 19.13 -5.41 8.84
N GLY A 54 18.83 -6.08 7.71
CA GLY A 54 18.42 -7.49 7.69
C GLY A 54 17.09 -7.80 8.40
N HIS A 55 16.33 -6.76 8.78
CA HIS A 55 15.03 -6.84 9.45
C HIS A 55 14.04 -5.88 8.78
N LEU A 56 12.80 -6.31 8.61
CA LEU A 56 11.73 -5.51 8.03
C LEU A 56 11.03 -4.67 9.10
N ASP A 57 11.23 -3.35 9.05
CA ASP A 57 10.54 -2.37 9.91
C ASP A 57 9.01 -2.45 9.76
N ASP A 58 8.30 -2.22 10.86
CA ASP A 58 6.83 -2.24 10.94
C ASP A 58 6.18 -1.21 10.01
N LYS A 59 6.90 -0.12 9.71
CA LYS A 59 6.52 0.83 8.66
C LYS A 59 6.30 0.13 7.32
N TYR A 60 7.23 -0.74 6.90
CA TYR A 60 7.14 -1.44 5.62
C TYR A 60 6.05 -2.51 5.64
N LYS A 61 5.89 -3.25 6.75
CA LYS A 61 4.78 -4.19 6.93
C LYS A 61 3.42 -3.50 6.76
N SER A 62 3.28 -2.31 7.34
CA SER A 62 2.08 -1.48 7.21
C SER A 62 1.87 -1.03 5.76
N GLN A 63 2.91 -0.55 5.08
CA GLN A 63 2.83 -0.16 3.66
C GLN A 63 2.38 -1.33 2.77
N ILE A 64 2.97 -2.52 2.94
CA ILE A 64 2.56 -3.72 2.18
C ILE A 64 1.08 -4.05 2.45
N THR A 65 0.63 -3.92 3.70
CA THR A 65 -0.77 -4.14 4.07
C THR A 65 -1.70 -3.16 3.35
N LEU A 66 -1.37 -1.86 3.34
CA LEU A 66 -2.15 -0.85 2.63
C LEU A 66 -2.22 -1.12 1.12
N PHE A 67 -1.11 -1.58 0.54
CA PHE A 67 -1.06 -1.94 -0.87
C PHE A 67 -2.06 -3.05 -1.21
N PHE A 68 -2.05 -4.16 -0.47
CA PHE A 68 -2.96 -5.28 -0.74
C PHE A 68 -4.41 -4.99 -0.37
N GLN A 69 -4.66 -4.09 0.58
CA GLN A 69 -6.00 -3.56 0.83
C GLN A 69 -6.53 -2.75 -0.36
N ALA A 70 -5.68 -1.92 -0.98
CA ALA A 70 -6.05 -1.20 -2.19
C ALA A 70 -6.33 -2.15 -3.36
N VAL A 71 -5.55 -3.23 -3.51
CA VAL A 71 -5.81 -4.29 -4.50
C VAL A 71 -7.17 -4.95 -4.25
N ALA A 72 -7.47 -5.33 -3.00
CA ALA A 72 -8.75 -5.93 -2.65
C ALA A 72 -9.92 -5.00 -2.99
N LEU A 73 -9.81 -3.71 -2.65
CA LEU A 73 -10.83 -2.71 -2.97
C LEU A 73 -11.03 -2.55 -4.48
N THR A 74 -9.96 -2.55 -5.27
CA THR A 74 -10.06 -2.50 -6.74
C THR A 74 -10.74 -3.73 -7.32
N ILE A 75 -10.42 -4.94 -6.82
CA ILE A 75 -11.10 -6.16 -7.27
C ILE A 75 -12.59 -6.11 -6.88
N GLU A 76 -12.91 -5.60 -5.70
CA GLU A 76 -14.30 -5.42 -5.26
C GLU A 76 -15.07 -4.47 -6.18
N GLU A 77 -14.51 -3.33 -6.53
CA GLU A 77 -15.15 -2.36 -7.44
C GLU A 77 -15.36 -2.93 -8.85
N GLU A 78 -14.41 -3.73 -9.36
CA GLU A 78 -14.52 -4.31 -10.70
C GLU A 78 -15.46 -5.53 -10.76
N THR A 79 -15.59 -6.28 -9.67
CA THR A 79 -16.34 -7.55 -9.65
C THR A 79 -17.68 -7.48 -8.92
N GLY A 80 -17.90 -6.45 -8.11
CA GLY A 80 -19.03 -6.33 -7.20
C GLY A 80 -19.04 -7.36 -6.06
N LYS A 81 -17.96 -8.14 -5.91
CA LYS A 81 -17.80 -9.12 -4.83
C LYS A 81 -16.93 -8.52 -3.74
N MET A 82 -17.37 -8.63 -2.49
CA MET A 82 -16.55 -8.20 -1.35
C MET A 82 -15.23 -8.99 -1.31
N VAL A 83 -14.10 -8.28 -1.25
CA VAL A 83 -12.76 -8.88 -1.20
C VAL A 83 -12.04 -8.44 0.06
N SER A 84 -11.53 -9.39 0.83
CA SER A 84 -10.70 -9.13 2.00
C SER A 84 -9.24 -9.47 1.72
N SER A 85 -8.32 -8.75 2.36
CA SER A 85 -6.88 -9.03 2.32
C SER A 85 -6.35 -9.37 3.71
N ILE A 86 -5.47 -10.37 3.78
CA ILE A 86 -4.73 -10.76 4.99
C ILE A 86 -3.25 -10.80 4.64
N MET A 87 -2.45 -10.13 5.47
CA MET A 87 -1.00 -10.12 5.38
C MET A 87 -0.41 -10.72 6.64
N GLU A 88 0.52 -11.66 6.46
CA GLU A 88 1.33 -12.21 7.53
C GLU A 88 2.77 -12.14 7.07
N ILE A 89 3.57 -11.25 7.67
CA ILE A 89 4.98 -11.03 7.31
C ILE A 89 5.78 -11.03 8.60
N ASN A 90 6.80 -11.88 8.66
CA ASN A 90 7.71 -11.95 9.79
C ASN A 90 8.77 -10.83 9.72
N ASP A 91 9.60 -10.79 10.75
CA ASP A 91 10.65 -9.80 10.92
C ASP A 91 11.77 -9.92 9.89
N GLU A 92 11.91 -11.06 9.22
CA GLU A 92 12.88 -11.28 8.15
C GLU A 92 12.31 -10.89 6.76
N GLY A 93 11.04 -10.49 6.69
CA GLY A 93 10.34 -10.14 5.46
C GLY A 93 9.75 -11.34 4.71
N PHE A 94 9.77 -12.54 5.29
CA PHE A 94 9.09 -13.72 4.75
C PHE A 94 7.64 -13.76 5.22
N GLY A 95 6.74 -14.19 4.32
CA GLY A 95 5.33 -14.15 4.64
C GLY A 95 4.42 -14.55 3.50
N ARG A 96 3.14 -14.22 3.67
CA ARG A 96 2.08 -14.46 2.69
C ARG A 96 1.10 -13.29 2.65
N ALA A 97 0.63 -13.03 1.44
CA ALA A 97 -0.52 -12.18 1.14
C ALA A 97 -1.65 -13.06 0.64
N VAL A 98 -2.83 -12.96 1.25
CA VAL A 98 -4.03 -13.69 0.81
C VAL A 98 -5.13 -12.69 0.53
N LEU A 99 -5.66 -12.72 -0.69
CA LEU A 99 -6.86 -12.00 -1.08
C LEU A 99 -7.95 -13.03 -1.35
N TYR A 100 -9.12 -12.84 -0.76
CA TYR A 100 -10.20 -13.81 -0.86
C TYR A 100 -11.57 -13.13 -0.91
N SER A 101 -12.51 -13.82 -1.54
CA SER A 101 -13.92 -13.44 -1.60
C SER A 101 -14.77 -14.69 -1.41
N GLY A 102 -15.69 -14.66 -0.46
CA GLY A 102 -16.47 -15.84 -0.09
C GLY A 102 -15.71 -16.77 0.86
N ARG A 103 -15.52 -18.02 0.45
CA ARG A 103 -14.92 -19.10 1.25
C ARG A 103 -13.57 -19.51 0.69
#